data_AF-A0AAX1D3X3-F1
#
_entry.id   AF-A0AAX1D3X3-F1
#
_cell.length_a   1.000
_cell.length_b   1.000
_cell.length_c   1.000
_cell.angle_alpha   90.00
_cell.angle_beta   90.00
_cell.angle_gamma   90.00
#
_symmetry.space_group_name_H-M   'P 1'
#
loop_
_entity.id
_entity.type
_entity.pdbx_description
1 polymer ?
#
loop_
_entity_poly.entity_id
_entity_poly.type
_entity_poly.pdbx_seq_one_letter_code
_entity_poly.pdbx_strand_id
1 'polypeptide(L)'
;WLRGEFEAAGLTTRLDAGGNLIGTRAGRNAHRKPIATGSHCDTVMSGGRFDGIIGVLAGIEVAHTMREHGIELEHPFEVIDFLSEEPSDYGISCVGSRALSG
;
A
#
# COMPACT_ATOMS: atom_id res chain seq x y z
N TRP A 1 -0.18 -10.85 8.39
CA TRP A 1 1.00 -11.15 7.56
C TRP A 1 1.48 -9.91 6.81
N LEU A 2 0.68 -9.33 5.91
CA LEU A 2 1.08 -8.17 5.09
C LEU A 2 1.65 -6.98 5.89
N ARG A 3 1.02 -6.61 7.01
CA ARG A 3 1.58 -5.61 7.95
C ARG A 3 3.02 -5.91 8.37
N GLY A 4 3.32 -7.17 8.67
CA GLY A 4 4.66 -7.62 9.05
C GLY A 4 5.67 -7.49 7.90
N GLU A 5 5.24 -7.73 6.65
CA GLU A 5 6.09 -7.51 5.47
C GLU A 5 6.41 -6.03 5.26
N PHE A 6 5.41 -5.15 5.45
CA PHE A 6 5.61 -3.70 5.41
C PHE A 6 6.63 -3.25 6.47
N GLU A 7 6.46 -3.71 7.71
CA GLU A 7 7.37 -3.41 8.82
C GLU A 7 8.77 -3.99 8.59
N ALA A 8 8.85 -5.20 8.03
CA ALA A 8 10.10 -5.84 7.63
C ALA A 8 10.82 -5.07 6.51
N ALA A 9 10.12 -4.28 5.70
CA ALA A 9 10.69 -3.33 4.73
C ALA A 9 11.09 -1.97 5.33
N GLY A 10 10.83 -1.75 6.62
CA GLY A 10 11.13 -0.51 7.32
C GLY A 10 10.03 0.56 7.16
N LEU A 11 8.81 0.16 6.83
CA LEU A 11 7.65 1.05 6.76
C LEU A 11 6.94 1.10 8.12
N THR A 12 6.52 2.30 8.55
CA THR A 12 5.60 2.46 9.66
C THR A 12 4.17 2.24 9.16
N THR A 13 3.42 1.34 9.78
CA THR A 13 2.10 0.94 9.28
C THR A 13 0.93 1.59 10.04
N ARG A 14 -0.13 1.93 9.32
CA ARG A 14 -1.41 2.39 9.89
C ARG A 14 -2.59 1.90 9.06
N LEU A 15 -3.77 1.85 9.67
CA LEU A 15 -5.03 1.79 8.94
C LEU A 15 -5.62 3.19 8.87
N ASP A 16 -6.17 3.59 7.72
CA ASP A 16 -6.99 4.81 7.63
C ASP A 16 -8.46 4.51 7.96
N ALA A 17 -9.31 5.55 7.93
CA ALA A 17 -10.74 5.42 8.20
C ALA A 17 -11.50 4.64 7.12
N GLY A 18 -10.94 4.52 5.90
CA GLY A 18 -11.46 3.68 4.82
C GLY A 18 -11.02 2.23 4.93
N GLY A 19 -10.20 1.88 5.93
CA GLY A 19 -9.67 0.53 6.16
C GLY A 19 -8.47 0.16 5.29
N ASN A 20 -7.86 1.11 4.58
CA ASN A 20 -6.65 0.87 3.80
C ASN A 20 -5.46 0.64 4.73
N LEU A 21 -4.64 -0.38 4.44
CA LEU A 21 -3.36 -0.57 5.10
C LEU A 21 -2.29 0.25 4.39
N ILE A 22 -1.71 1.21 5.11
CA ILE A 22 -0.73 2.15 4.58
C ILE A 22 0.59 1.96 5.31
N GLY A 23 1.67 1.72 4.56
CA GLY A 23 3.04 1.72 5.03
C GLY A 23 3.76 2.97 4.59
N THR A 24 4.29 3.74 5.52
CA THR A 24 4.99 4.99 5.24
C THR A 24 6.47 4.87 5.60
N ARG A 25 7.35 5.22 4.65
CA ARG A 25 8.75 5.58 4.92
C ARG A 25 8.87 7.10 4.97
N ALA A 26 9.49 7.62 6.03
CA ALA A 26 9.75 9.04 6.13
C ALA A 26 10.68 9.51 4.99
N GLY A 27 10.36 10.66 4.40
CA GLY A 27 11.27 11.40 3.52
C GLY A 27 12.05 12.45 4.30
N ARG A 28 13.00 13.11 3.62
CA ARG A 28 13.78 14.23 4.19
C ARG A 28 12.91 15.42 4.60
N ASN A 29 11.75 15.61 3.94
CA ASN A 29 10.82 16.68 4.26
C ASN A 29 9.41 16.14 4.53
N ALA A 30 9.03 16.07 5.81
CA ALA A 30 7.72 15.60 6.25
C ALA A 30 6.53 16.50 5.84
N HIS A 31 6.78 17.73 5.38
CA HIS A 31 5.74 18.64 4.89
C HIS A 31 5.39 18.43 3.41
N ARG A 32 6.17 17.61 2.69
CA ARG A 32 5.85 17.27 1.30
C ARG A 32 4.78 16.18 1.24
N LYS A 33 3.94 16.26 0.20
CA LYS A 33 2.97 15.19 -0.09
C LYS A 33 3.70 13.88 -0.39
N PRO A 34 3.18 12.73 0.06
CA PRO A 34 3.78 11.44 -0.20
C PRO A 34 3.78 11.09 -1.69
N ILE A 35 4.78 10.31 -2.11
CA ILE A 35 4.73 9.54 -3.36
C ILE A 35 4.14 8.19 -2.99
N ALA A 36 2.93 7.92 -3.47
CA ALA A 36 2.20 6.70 -3.16
C ALA A 36 2.27 5.70 -4.31
N THR A 37 2.44 4.43 -3.97
CA THR A 37 2.26 3.28 -4.84
C THR A 37 1.46 2.22 -4.08
N GLY A 38 0.98 1.18 -4.76
CA GLY A 38 0.15 0.17 -4.14
C GLY A 38 -0.88 -0.42 -5.08
N SER A 39 -1.76 -1.23 -4.51
CA SER A 39 -2.87 -1.88 -5.19
C SER A 39 -3.77 -2.51 -4.11
N HIS A 40 -4.14 -3.78 -4.20
CA HIS A 40 -5.01 -4.46 -3.25
C HIS A 40 -4.58 -5.91 -3.01
N CYS A 41 -5.00 -6.50 -1.89
CA CYS A 41 -4.74 -7.89 -1.55
C CYS A 41 -5.98 -8.79 -1.60
N ASP A 42 -7.18 -8.21 -1.65
CA ASP A 42 -8.41 -8.97 -1.87
C ASP A 42 -8.46 -9.53 -3.29
N THR A 43 -9.26 -10.58 -3.47
CA THR A 43 -9.35 -11.32 -4.73
C THR A 43 -10.73 -11.92 -4.90
N VAL A 44 -11.06 -12.33 -6.13
CA VAL A 44 -12.29 -13.02 -6.48
C VAL A 44 -12.17 -14.54 -6.40
N MET A 45 -13.32 -15.22 -6.47
CA MET A 45 -13.35 -16.66 -6.66
C MET A 45 -12.62 -17.05 -7.95
N SER A 46 -11.64 -17.94 -7.84
CA SER A 46 -10.73 -18.30 -8.95
C SER A 46 -9.85 -17.14 -9.45
N GLY A 47 -9.59 -16.15 -8.60
CA GLY A 47 -8.66 -15.06 -8.89
C GLY A 47 -7.22 -15.53 -9.15
N GLY A 48 -6.49 -14.76 -9.95
CA GLY A 48 -5.10 -15.02 -10.26
C GLY A 48 -4.18 -14.77 -9.06
N ARG A 49 -3.01 -15.41 -9.05
CA ARG A 49 -2.01 -15.25 -7.97
C ARG A 49 -1.38 -13.85 -7.89
N PHE A 50 -1.58 -13.01 -8.91
CA PHE A 50 -0.87 -11.74 -9.08
C PHE A 50 -1.79 -10.54 -9.14
N ASP A 51 -3.09 -10.76 -9.33
CA ASP A 51 -4.03 -9.64 -9.42
C ASP A 51 -4.07 -8.89 -8.09
N GLY A 52 -3.98 -7.56 -8.16
CA GLY A 52 -3.77 -6.68 -7.02
C GLY A 52 -2.40 -6.85 -6.34
N ILE A 53 -2.16 -8.00 -5.73
CA ILE A 53 -1.11 -8.21 -4.74
C ILE A 53 0.29 -7.95 -5.31
N ILE A 54 0.53 -8.17 -6.60
CA ILE A 54 1.84 -7.89 -7.21
C ILE A 54 2.21 -6.41 -7.14
N GLY A 55 1.23 -5.49 -7.22
CA GLY A 55 1.46 -4.06 -7.09
C GLY A 55 1.83 -3.67 -5.67
N VAL A 56 1.18 -4.28 -4.66
CA VAL A 56 1.53 -4.07 -3.24
C VAL A 56 2.94 -4.61 -2.96
N LEU A 57 3.23 -5.84 -3.38
CA LEU A 57 4.56 -6.45 -3.17
C LEU A 57 5.67 -5.70 -3.91
N ALA A 58 5.40 -5.17 -5.11
CA ALA A 58 6.36 -4.32 -5.82
C ALA A 58 6.67 -3.03 -5.04
N GLY A 59 5.66 -2.41 -4.41
CA GLY A 59 5.87 -1.26 -3.54
C GLY A 59 6.72 -1.58 -2.30
N ILE A 60 6.47 -2.74 -1.67
CA ILE A 60 7.27 -3.25 -0.55
C ILE A 60 8.73 -3.47 -1.00
N GLU A 61 8.94 -4.09 -2.15
CA GLU A 61 10.28 -4.34 -2.71
C GLU A 61 11.03 -3.03 -3.00
N VAL A 62 10.35 -2.00 -3.49
CA VAL A 62 10.94 -0.67 -3.65
C VAL A 62 11.42 -0.12 -2.29
N ALA A 63 10.65 -0.32 -1.22
CA ALA A 63 11.05 0.09 0.13
C ALA A 63 12.27 -0.69 0.65
N HIS A 64 12.32 -2.01 0.42
CA HIS A 64 13.50 -2.83 0.70
C HIS A 64 14.74 -2.32 -0.03
N THR A 65 14.63 -2.17 -1.35
CA THR A 65 15.72 -1.67 -2.20
C THR A 65 16.22 -0.31 -1.72
N MET A 66 15.32 0.64 -1.43
CA MET A 66 15.71 1.94 -0.90
C MET A 66 16.43 1.85 0.45
N ARG A 67 16.10 0.85 1.28
CA ARG A 67 16.72 0.69 2.61
C ARG A 67 18.11 0.09 2.48
N GLU A 68 18.23 -0.97 1.68
CA GLU A 68 19.49 -1.67 1.43
C GLU A 68 20.55 -0.77 0.78
N HIS A 69 20.11 0.18 -0.05
CA HIS A 69 20.99 1.11 -0.74
C HIS A 69 21.12 2.49 -0.05
N GLY A 70 20.51 2.66 1.14
CA GLY A 70 20.55 3.94 1.86
C GLY A 70 19.95 5.12 1.08
N ILE A 71 18.97 4.86 0.21
CA ILE A 71 18.29 5.88 -0.60
C ILE A 71 17.26 6.59 0.27
N GLU A 72 17.41 7.89 0.42
CA GLU A 72 16.41 8.75 1.05
C GLU A 72 15.77 9.66 0.01
N LEU A 73 14.44 9.71 0.02
CA LEU A 73 13.66 10.59 -0.85
C LEU A 73 13.38 11.93 -0.17
N GLU A 74 13.16 12.98 -0.97
CA GLU A 74 12.65 14.27 -0.45
C GLU A 74 11.22 14.14 0.10
N HIS A 75 10.40 13.35 -0.58
CA HIS A 75 9.01 13.08 -0.21
C HIS A 75 8.92 11.84 0.67
N PRO A 76 7.96 11.76 1.60
CA PRO A 76 7.57 10.49 2.17
C PRO A 76 7.17 9.50 1.06
N PHE A 77 7.44 8.22 1.28
CA PHE A 77 7.05 7.15 0.36
C PHE A 77 5.98 6.30 1.03
N GLU A 78 4.89 6.04 0.32
CA GLU A 78 3.78 5.24 0.82
C GLU A 78 3.51 4.04 -0.07
N VAL A 79 3.33 2.88 0.55
CA VAL A 79 2.76 1.68 -0.06
C VAL A 79 1.37 1.48 0.51
N ILE A 80 0.38 1.30 -0.34
CA ILE A 80 -1.03 1.20 0.05
C ILE A 80 -1.61 -0.13 -0.42
N ASP A 81 -2.24 -0.85 0.49
CA ASP A 81 -3.16 -1.96 0.21
C ASP A 81 -4.59 -1.45 0.42
N PHE A 82 -5.31 -1.27 -0.69
CA PHE A 82 -6.66 -0.71 -0.71
C PHE A 82 -7.69 -1.76 -0.28
N LEU A 83 -8.61 -1.36 0.59
CA LEU A 83 -9.68 -2.24 1.05
C LEU A 83 -10.72 -2.47 -0.06
N SER A 84 -11.06 -3.74 -0.30
CA SER A 84 -12.19 -4.16 -1.15
C SER A 84 -12.13 -3.48 -2.52
N GLU A 85 -11.03 -3.69 -3.23
CA GLU A 85 -10.92 -3.24 -4.61
C GLU A 85 -11.88 -4.04 -5.48
N GLU A 86 -11.89 -5.36 -5.29
CA GLU A 86 -12.73 -6.28 -6.05
C GLU A 86 -14.21 -6.15 -5.65
N PRO A 87 -15.15 -6.58 -6.52
CA PRO A 87 -16.56 -6.57 -6.20
C PRO A 87 -16.89 -7.43 -4.98
N SER A 88 -17.44 -6.79 -3.96
CA SER A 88 -18.10 -7.48 -2.84
C SER A 88 -19.38 -8.18 -3.29
N ASP A 89 -19.93 -9.04 -2.43
CA ASP A 89 -21.24 -9.72 -2.65
C ASP A 89 -22.40 -8.74 -2.90
N TYR A 90 -22.23 -7.46 -2.57
CA TYR A 90 -23.20 -6.39 -2.78
C TYR A 90 -22.94 -5.58 -4.07
N GLY A 91 -21.99 -6.00 -4.91
CA GLY A 91 -21.61 -5.31 -6.15
C GLY A 91 -20.87 -3.99 -5.93
N ILE A 92 -20.31 -3.78 -4.74
CA ILE A 92 -19.54 -2.58 -4.39
C ILE A 92 -18.05 -2.91 -4.46
N SER A 93 -17.31 -2.08 -5.19
CA SER A 93 -15.86 -2.18 -5.45
C SER A 93 -15.16 -0.88 -5.07
N CYS A 94 -13.83 -0.93 -5.00
CA CYS A 94 -12.97 0.22 -4.72
C CYS A 94 -13.33 0.97 -3.44
N VAL A 95 -13.76 0.26 -2.39
CA VAL A 95 -14.26 0.90 -1.15
C VAL A 95 -13.18 1.78 -0.53
N GLY A 96 -11.99 1.23 -0.36
CA GLY A 96 -10.86 1.89 0.28
C GLY A 96 -10.32 3.07 -0.52
N SER A 97 -10.14 2.92 -1.84
CA SER A 97 -9.63 4.00 -2.70
C SER A 97 -10.63 5.14 -2.87
N ARG A 98 -11.94 4.85 -2.94
CA ARG A 98 -12.99 5.86 -2.94
C ARG A 98 -13.05 6.63 -1.62
N ALA A 99 -12.94 5.93 -0.49
CA ALA A 99 -12.87 6.57 0.82
C ALA A 99 -11.65 7.50 0.95
N LEU A 100 -10.52 7.14 0.33
CA LEU A 100 -9.32 7.97 0.30
C LEU A 100 -9.47 9.19 -0.62
N SER A 101 -10.14 9.05 -1.77
CA SER A 101 -10.26 10.14 -2.75
C SER A 101 -11.34 11.18 -2.43
N GLY A 102 -12.34 10.79 -1.63
CA GLY A 102 -13.53 11.62 -1.34
C GLY A 102 -14.68 11.34 -2.30
#